data_AF-A0A1B6JA24-F1
#
_entry.id   AF-A0A1B6JA24-F1
#
_cell.length_a   1.000
_cell.length_b   1.000
_cell.length_c   1.000
_cell.angle_alpha   90.00
_cell.angle_beta   90.00
_cell.angle_gamma   90.00
#
_symmetry.space_group_name_H-M   'P 1'
#
loop_
_entity.id
_entity.type
_entity.pdbx_description
1 polymer ?
#
loop_
_entity_poly.entity_id
_entity_poly.type
_entity_poly.pdbx_seq_one_letter_code
_entity_poly.pdbx_strand_id
1 'polypeptide(L)'
;MHEERPSQLYRILVAFAHHNKAVGYCQGLNYIAGLLLLVTKNEEDVFWLLKALVETLLPDYYSSTMSGVITDIEVLSELVRLKLPEVHQKVSSMGLPWALVATKWFICLYADVLPIETVLRIWDCLFYEGSKILFRVAFTMIARHRDSLSNCEDFTALAECFKGIAHDSFTIHCHHFIKSIFKVPGTFKSSTIERLRTEQLQKREVKKKKE
;
A
#
# COMPACT_ATOMS: atom_id res chain seq x y z
N MET A 1 4.97 32.07 -4.28
CA MET A 1 5.15 30.94 -3.34
C MET A 1 4.18 29.77 -3.59
N HIS A 2 2.90 29.98 -3.92
CA HIS A 2 1.97 28.86 -4.19
C HIS A 2 2.15 28.19 -5.56
N GLU A 3 2.63 28.90 -6.58
CA GLU A 3 2.86 28.37 -7.94
C GLU A 3 4.17 27.57 -8.10
N GLU A 4 5.09 27.65 -7.13
CA GLU A 4 6.41 27.02 -7.25
C GLU A 4 6.36 25.51 -6.97
N ARG A 5 5.52 25.08 -6.03
CA ARG A 5 5.43 23.67 -5.61
C ARG A 5 4.98 22.71 -6.72
N PRO A 6 3.96 23.05 -7.56
CA PRO A 6 3.62 22.23 -8.72
C PRO A 6 4.79 22.09 -9.71
N SER A 7 5.56 23.15 -9.93
CA SER A 7 6.73 23.11 -10.82
C SER A 7 7.87 22.28 -10.24
N GLN A 8 8.12 22.35 -8.94
CA GLN A 8 9.09 21.50 -8.22
C GLN A 8 8.72 20.03 -8.35
N LEU A 9 7.46 19.68 -8.04
CA LEU A 9 6.96 18.31 -8.18
C LEU A 9 7.11 17.78 -9.61
N TYR A 10 6.77 18.61 -10.60
CA TYR A 10 6.94 18.26 -12.01
C TYR A 10 8.41 17.95 -12.36
N ARG A 11 9.36 18.81 -11.95
CA ARG A 11 10.79 18.60 -12.20
C ARG A 11 11.30 17.32 -11.56
N ILE A 12 10.92 17.04 -10.31
CA ILE A 12 11.29 15.81 -9.61
C ILE A 12 10.80 14.58 -10.38
N LEU A 13 9.53 14.55 -10.76
CA LEU A 13 8.93 13.40 -11.45
C LEU A 13 9.51 13.19 -12.85
N VAL A 14 9.78 14.28 -13.58
CA VAL A 14 10.46 14.22 -14.88
C VAL A 14 11.89 13.72 -14.71
N ALA A 15 12.64 14.25 -13.75
CA ALA A 15 14.00 13.81 -13.47
C ALA A 15 14.03 12.31 -13.12
N PHE A 16 13.09 11.85 -12.28
CA PHE A 16 12.95 10.44 -11.94
C PHE A 16 12.62 9.56 -13.17
N ALA A 17 11.65 9.96 -13.98
CA ALA A 17 11.28 9.22 -15.18
C ALA A 17 12.42 9.12 -16.21
N HIS A 18 13.26 10.16 -16.31
CA HIS A 18 14.47 10.13 -17.13
C HIS A 18 15.57 9.25 -16.54
N HIS A 19 15.70 9.24 -15.22
CA HIS A 19 16.67 8.41 -14.51
C HIS A 19 16.35 6.92 -14.65
N ASN A 20 15.11 6.53 -14.36
CA ASN A 20 14.63 5.15 -14.44
C ASN A 20 13.63 4.99 -15.59
N LYS A 21 14.14 4.85 -16.81
CA LYS A 21 13.30 4.73 -18.02
C LYS A 21 12.43 3.47 -18.05
N ALA A 22 12.79 2.44 -17.30
CA ALA A 22 12.01 1.20 -17.22
C ALA A 22 10.69 1.41 -16.47
N VAL A 23 10.71 2.25 -15.42
CA VAL A 23 9.51 2.69 -14.69
C VAL A 23 8.86 3.89 -15.37
N GLY A 24 9.66 4.87 -15.79
CA GLY A 24 9.18 6.15 -16.30
C GLY A 24 8.36 6.88 -15.23
N TYR A 25 7.18 7.38 -15.62
CA TYR A 25 6.18 7.87 -14.68
C TYR A 25 5.06 6.85 -14.52
N CYS A 26 4.89 6.36 -13.30
CA CYS A 26 3.75 5.53 -12.91
C CYS A 26 2.75 6.34 -12.08
N GLN A 27 1.46 6.09 -12.30
CA GLN A 27 0.39 6.72 -11.51
C GLN A 27 0.57 6.36 -10.02
N GLY A 28 0.47 7.37 -9.14
CA GLY A 28 0.71 7.19 -7.70
C GLY A 28 2.00 7.88 -7.24
N LEU A 29 3.02 7.97 -8.09
CA LEU A 29 4.29 8.62 -7.74
C LEU A 29 4.13 10.09 -7.40
N ASN A 30 3.15 10.78 -8.00
CA ASN A 30 2.83 12.18 -7.69
C ASN A 30 2.39 12.39 -6.24
N TYR A 31 1.65 11.47 -5.65
CA TYR A 31 1.27 11.54 -4.24
C TYR A 31 2.48 11.35 -3.33
N ILE A 32 3.35 10.41 -3.70
CA ILE A 32 4.55 10.09 -2.93
C ILE A 32 5.52 11.27 -2.95
N ALA A 33 5.93 11.69 -4.15
CA ALA A 33 6.84 12.81 -4.34
C ALA A 33 6.25 14.12 -3.80
N GLY A 34 4.94 14.33 -3.97
CA GLY A 34 4.24 15.51 -3.43
C GLY A 34 4.32 15.57 -1.91
N LEU A 35 4.04 14.46 -1.21
CA LEU A 35 4.12 14.44 0.25
C LEU A 35 5.57 14.54 0.75
N LEU A 36 6.52 13.87 0.11
CA LEU A 36 7.94 14.02 0.41
C LEU A 36 8.40 15.48 0.26
N LEU A 37 7.96 16.16 -0.80
CA LEU A 37 8.30 17.57 -1.05
C LEU A 37 7.71 18.50 0.02
N LEU A 38 6.49 18.22 0.51
CA LEU A 38 5.90 19.00 1.59
C LEU A 38 6.72 18.96 2.88
N VAL A 39 7.32 17.81 3.20
CA VAL A 39 8.06 17.62 4.46
C VAL A 39 9.53 18.00 4.36
N THR A 40 10.20 17.66 3.28
CA THR A 40 11.63 17.94 3.08
C THR A 40 11.87 19.37 2.62
N LYS A 41 10.96 19.92 1.80
CA LYS A 41 11.09 21.23 1.14
C LYS A 41 12.36 21.36 0.28
N ASN A 42 12.89 20.23 -0.22
CA ASN A 42 14.10 20.17 -1.04
C ASN A 42 13.90 19.17 -2.19
N GLU A 43 14.08 19.60 -3.44
CA GLU A 43 13.84 18.73 -4.61
C GLU A 43 14.82 17.55 -4.72
N GLU A 44 16.09 17.77 -4.37
CA GLU A 44 17.13 16.75 -4.45
C GLU A 44 16.89 15.65 -3.41
N ASP A 45 16.56 16.03 -2.16
CA ASP A 45 16.22 15.07 -1.11
C ASP A 45 15.01 14.21 -1.52
N VAL A 46 13.98 14.83 -2.11
CA VAL A 46 12.80 14.10 -2.61
C VAL A 46 13.19 13.13 -3.71
N PHE A 47 14.05 13.53 -4.64
CA PHE A 47 14.51 12.65 -5.71
C PHE A 47 15.19 11.41 -5.15
N TRP A 48 16.11 11.58 -4.18
CA TRP A 48 16.83 10.46 -3.57
C TRP A 48 15.92 9.55 -2.74
N LEU A 49 14.97 10.13 -1.98
CA LEU A 49 13.98 9.36 -1.23
C LEU A 49 13.03 8.59 -2.15
N LEU A 50 12.56 9.21 -3.24
CA LEU A 50 11.71 8.58 -4.24
C LEU A 50 12.45 7.41 -4.92
N LYS A 51 13.72 7.63 -5.29
CA LYS A 51 14.59 6.60 -5.84
C LYS A 51 14.76 5.42 -4.89
N ALA A 52 15.06 5.68 -3.61
CA ALA A 52 15.20 4.63 -2.61
C ALA A 52 13.89 3.84 -2.43
N LEU A 53 12.73 4.51 -2.40
CA LEU A 53 11.43 3.85 -2.31
C LEU A 53 11.18 2.92 -3.51
N VAL A 54 11.31 3.46 -4.73
CA VAL A 54 10.95 2.74 -5.96
C VAL A 54 11.94 1.63 -6.30
N GLU A 55 13.23 1.87 -6.13
CA GLU A 55 14.27 0.96 -6.63
C GLU A 55 14.79 -0.01 -5.57
N THR A 56 14.66 0.33 -4.28
CA THR A 56 15.20 -0.49 -3.18
C THR A 56 14.09 -1.12 -2.34
N LEU A 57 13.12 -0.33 -1.88
CA LEU A 57 12.12 -0.81 -0.92
C LEU A 57 10.93 -1.52 -1.58
N LEU A 58 10.60 -1.15 -2.82
CA LEU A 58 9.38 -1.58 -3.52
C LEU A 58 9.68 -2.05 -4.96
N PRO A 59 10.54 -3.07 -5.13
CA PRO A 59 10.86 -3.58 -6.45
C PRO A 59 9.59 -4.00 -7.20
N ASP A 60 9.56 -3.69 -8.49
CA ASP A 60 8.48 -4.04 -9.44
C ASP A 60 7.09 -3.44 -9.17
N TYR A 61 6.92 -2.60 -8.14
CA TYR A 61 5.64 -1.94 -7.85
C TYR A 61 5.17 -1.06 -9.01
N TYR A 62 6.10 -0.30 -9.58
CA TYR A 62 5.85 0.70 -10.61
C TYR A 62 6.30 0.24 -12.01
N SER A 63 6.52 -1.07 -12.19
CA SER A 63 6.78 -1.63 -13.51
C SER A 63 5.56 -1.46 -14.43
N SER A 64 5.75 -1.62 -15.74
CA SER A 64 4.65 -1.54 -16.72
C SER A 64 3.50 -2.52 -16.46
N THR A 65 3.79 -3.64 -15.79
CA THR A 65 2.80 -4.65 -15.40
C THR A 65 2.31 -4.50 -13.96
N MET A 66 2.93 -3.60 -13.19
CA MET A 66 2.71 -3.42 -11.75
C MET A 66 2.75 -4.73 -10.97
N SER A 67 3.60 -5.67 -11.42
CA SER A 67 3.65 -7.03 -10.91
C SER A 67 3.88 -7.08 -9.40
N GLY A 68 4.69 -6.18 -8.85
CA GLY A 68 4.95 -6.05 -7.42
C GLY A 68 3.70 -5.67 -6.62
N VAL A 69 2.93 -4.67 -7.06
CA VAL A 69 1.67 -4.26 -6.40
C VAL A 69 0.66 -5.39 -6.45
N ILE A 70 0.47 -6.04 -7.61
CA ILE A 70 -0.50 -7.13 -7.74
C ILE A 70 -0.11 -8.30 -6.83
N THR A 71 1.17 -8.67 -6.78
CA THR A 71 1.68 -9.70 -5.86
C THR A 71 1.40 -9.34 -4.41
N ASP A 72 1.63 -8.10 -4.00
CA ASP A 72 1.40 -7.71 -2.61
C ASP A 72 -0.09 -7.63 -2.24
N ILE A 73 -0.97 -7.34 -3.19
CA ILE A 73 -2.43 -7.46 -3.00
C ILE A 73 -2.83 -8.92 -2.79
N GLU A 74 -2.27 -9.86 -3.56
CA GLU A 74 -2.50 -11.30 -3.38
C GLU A 74 -1.92 -11.81 -2.06
N VAL A 75 -0.76 -11.32 -1.64
CA VAL A 75 -0.17 -11.62 -0.33
C VAL A 75 -1.06 -11.09 0.80
N LEU A 76 -1.62 -9.88 0.67
CA LEU A 76 -2.59 -9.36 1.64
C LEU A 76 -3.83 -10.25 1.73
N SER A 77 -4.41 -10.63 0.58
CA SER A 77 -5.55 -11.56 0.53
C SER A 77 -5.24 -12.86 1.28
N GLU A 78 -4.08 -13.45 1.03
CA GLU A 78 -3.63 -14.68 1.67
C GLU A 78 -3.40 -14.49 3.19
N LEU A 79 -2.85 -13.36 3.62
CA LEU A 79 -2.70 -13.03 5.04
C LEU A 79 -4.05 -12.91 5.74
N VAL A 80 -5.03 -12.27 5.10
CA VAL A 80 -6.41 -12.20 5.62
C VAL A 80 -7.01 -13.60 5.67
N ARG A 81 -6.82 -14.43 4.64
CA ARG A 81 -7.28 -15.82 4.64
C ARG A 81 -6.71 -16.63 5.82
N LEU A 82 -5.45 -16.41 6.17
CA LEU A 82 -4.76 -17.14 7.24
C LEU A 82 -5.12 -16.67 8.65
N LYS A 83 -5.43 -15.38 8.83
CA LYS A 83 -5.61 -14.77 10.17
C LYS A 83 -7.03 -14.25 10.46
N LEU A 84 -7.82 -13.98 9.43
CA LEU A 84 -9.21 -13.51 9.46
C LEU A 84 -10.04 -14.25 8.38
N PRO A 85 -10.12 -15.60 8.45
CA PRO A 85 -10.76 -16.40 7.42
C PRO A 85 -12.22 -16.01 7.17
N GLU A 86 -12.93 -15.51 8.19
CA GLU A 86 -14.30 -15.03 8.10
C GLU A 86 -14.43 -13.83 7.16
N VAL A 87 -13.48 -12.89 7.22
CA VAL A 87 -13.45 -11.71 6.34
C VAL A 87 -13.09 -12.14 4.93
N HIS A 88 -12.07 -12.99 4.77
CA HIS A 88 -11.68 -13.47 3.44
C HIS A 88 -12.82 -14.23 2.74
N GLN A 89 -13.52 -15.11 3.47
CA GLN A 89 -14.66 -15.85 2.94
C GLN A 89 -15.78 -14.89 2.51
N LYS A 90 -16.07 -13.87 3.32
CA LYS A 90 -17.08 -12.85 2.98
C LYS A 90 -16.73 -12.13 1.68
N VAL A 91 -15.52 -11.59 1.58
CA VAL A 91 -14.98 -10.92 0.38
C VAL A 91 -15.08 -11.82 -0.85
N SER A 92 -14.67 -13.08 -0.72
CA SER A 92 -14.69 -14.06 -1.81
C SER A 92 -16.11 -14.42 -2.24
N SER A 93 -17.02 -14.66 -1.28
CA SER A 93 -18.42 -15.02 -1.55
C SER A 93 -19.19 -13.91 -2.28
N MET A 94 -18.83 -12.66 -2.01
CA MET A 94 -19.41 -11.49 -2.68
C MET A 94 -18.74 -11.16 -4.01
N GLY A 95 -17.65 -11.86 -4.37
CA GLY A 95 -16.92 -11.60 -5.60
C GLY A 95 -16.18 -10.26 -5.62
N LEU A 96 -15.87 -9.69 -4.47
CA LEU A 96 -15.15 -8.41 -4.38
C LEU A 96 -13.64 -8.62 -4.64
N PRO A 97 -13.08 -8.09 -5.74
CA PRO A 97 -11.66 -8.26 -6.02
C PRO A 97 -10.82 -7.46 -5.01
N TRP A 98 -9.82 -8.10 -4.40
CA TRP A 98 -8.89 -7.42 -3.48
C TRP A 98 -8.16 -6.23 -4.13
N ALA A 99 -7.98 -6.25 -5.45
CA ALA A 99 -7.43 -5.14 -6.19
C ALA A 99 -8.30 -3.87 -6.09
N LEU A 100 -9.63 -3.99 -6.03
CA LEU A 100 -10.51 -2.83 -5.87
C LEU A 100 -10.35 -2.17 -4.49
N VAL A 101 -9.97 -2.95 -3.49
CA VAL A 101 -9.78 -2.49 -2.11
C VAL A 101 -8.38 -1.90 -1.91
N ALA A 102 -7.34 -2.65 -2.28
CA ALA A 102 -6.00 -2.41 -1.76
C ALA A 102 -5.06 -1.71 -2.76
N THR A 103 -5.44 -1.53 -4.03
CA THR A 103 -4.54 -0.92 -5.04
C THR A 103 -4.03 0.44 -4.58
N LYS A 104 -4.93 1.32 -4.13
CA LYS A 104 -4.56 2.67 -3.65
C LYS A 104 -3.73 2.66 -2.37
N TRP A 105 -3.93 1.66 -1.52
CA TRP A 105 -3.16 1.50 -0.28
C TRP A 105 -1.68 1.25 -0.59
N PHE A 106 -1.40 0.33 -1.53
CA PHE A 106 -0.03 -0.04 -1.88
C PHE A 106 0.60 0.89 -2.92
N ILE A 107 -0.09 1.25 -4.01
CA ILE A 107 0.52 2.05 -5.09
C ILE A 107 0.89 3.47 -4.65
N CYS A 108 0.07 4.08 -3.79
CA CYS A 108 0.30 5.42 -3.25
C CYS A 108 0.94 5.39 -1.85
N LEU A 109 1.28 4.21 -1.33
CA LEU A 109 1.82 4.03 0.03
C LEU A 109 0.99 4.76 1.09
N TYR A 110 -0.33 4.61 0.99
CA TYR A 110 -1.35 5.27 1.82
C TYR A 110 -1.50 6.79 1.68
N ALA A 111 -0.66 7.48 0.91
CA ALA A 111 -0.65 8.94 0.80
C ALA A 111 -1.95 9.54 0.22
N ASP A 112 -2.69 8.77 -0.58
CA ASP A 112 -3.97 9.19 -1.19
C ASP A 112 -5.20 8.79 -0.37
N VAL A 113 -5.02 8.03 0.73
CA VAL A 113 -6.14 7.43 1.48
C VAL A 113 -6.15 7.75 2.97
N LEU A 114 -5.00 7.92 3.61
CA LEU A 114 -4.91 8.18 5.05
C LEU A 114 -4.49 9.63 5.34
N PRO A 115 -4.80 10.17 6.54
CA PRO A 115 -4.33 11.48 6.97
C PRO A 115 -2.80 11.60 6.90
N ILE A 116 -2.30 12.77 6.47
CA ILE A 116 -0.87 13.02 6.23
C ILE A 116 -0.01 12.66 7.45
N GLU A 117 -0.41 13.04 8.66
CA GLU A 117 0.34 12.72 9.87
C GLU A 117 0.51 11.21 10.07
N THR A 118 -0.53 10.43 9.79
CA THR A 118 -0.49 8.96 9.88
C THR A 118 0.41 8.37 8.78
N VAL A 119 0.32 8.87 7.54
CA VAL A 119 1.16 8.42 6.43
C VAL A 119 2.64 8.65 6.71
N LEU A 120 3.01 9.82 7.26
CA LEU A 120 4.41 10.11 7.60
C LEU A 120 4.95 9.13 8.65
N ARG A 121 4.17 8.78 9.66
CA ARG A 121 4.57 7.77 10.67
C ARG A 121 4.66 6.36 10.09
N ILE A 122 3.81 6.03 9.11
CA ILE A 122 3.91 4.77 8.36
C ILE A 122 5.22 4.77 7.57
N TRP A 123 5.58 5.88 6.93
CA TRP A 123 6.80 6.01 6.15
C TRP A 123 8.07 5.99 6.99
N ASP A 124 8.07 6.60 8.18
CA ASP A 124 9.16 6.43 9.16
C ASP A 124 9.47 4.95 9.39
N CYS A 125 8.40 4.15 9.60
CA CYS A 125 8.53 2.71 9.81
C CYS A 125 8.91 1.98 8.51
N LEU A 126 8.42 2.41 7.34
CA LEU A 126 8.75 1.83 6.04
C LEU A 126 10.24 1.97 5.73
N PHE A 127 10.81 3.17 5.92
CA PHE A 127 12.23 3.41 5.71
C PHE A 127 13.11 2.65 6.70
N TYR A 128 12.62 2.41 7.93
CA TYR A 128 13.37 1.70 8.96
C TYR A 128 13.26 0.16 8.90
N GLU A 129 12.05 -0.38 8.71
CA GLU A 129 11.78 -1.84 8.77
C GLU A 129 11.48 -2.49 7.41
N GLY A 130 11.31 -1.70 6.35
CA GLY A 130 11.01 -2.16 5.00
C GLY A 130 9.52 -2.40 4.71
N SER A 131 9.23 -2.94 3.53
CA SER A 131 7.87 -2.99 2.95
C SER A 131 6.86 -3.85 3.71
N LYS A 132 7.29 -4.68 4.66
CA LYS A 132 6.35 -5.41 5.56
C LYS A 132 5.41 -4.49 6.34
N ILE A 133 5.81 -3.23 6.57
CA ILE A 133 4.98 -2.24 7.27
C ILE A 133 3.70 -1.98 6.51
N LEU A 134 3.73 -1.96 5.18
CA LEU A 134 2.55 -1.75 4.36
C LEU A 134 1.48 -2.81 4.64
N PHE A 135 1.88 -4.07 4.82
CA PHE A 135 0.94 -5.13 5.18
C PHE A 135 0.44 -5.03 6.62
N ARG A 136 1.28 -4.61 7.57
CA ARG A 136 0.83 -4.39 8.96
C ARG A 136 -0.29 -3.36 9.01
N VAL A 137 -0.15 -2.28 8.25
CA VAL A 137 -1.16 -1.22 8.13
C VAL A 137 -2.45 -1.79 7.54
N ALA A 138 -2.39 -2.37 6.34
CA ALA A 138 -3.56 -2.94 5.67
C ALA A 138 -4.27 -3.99 6.54
N PHE A 139 -3.52 -4.94 7.10
CA PHE A 139 -4.10 -5.99 7.94
C PHE A 139 -4.77 -5.41 9.19
N THR A 140 -4.15 -4.43 9.85
CA THR A 140 -4.73 -3.80 11.05
C THR A 140 -6.02 -3.06 10.73
N MET A 141 -6.04 -2.32 9.62
CA MET A 141 -7.22 -1.64 9.12
C MET A 141 -8.38 -2.61 8.89
N ILE A 142 -8.12 -3.76 8.25
CA ILE A 142 -9.12 -4.82 8.03
C ILE A 142 -9.56 -5.46 9.35
N ALA A 143 -8.60 -5.85 10.20
CA ALA A 143 -8.86 -6.55 11.46
C ALA A 143 -9.76 -5.75 12.39
N ARG A 144 -9.62 -4.42 12.42
CA ARG A 144 -10.46 -3.55 13.25
C ARG A 144 -11.89 -3.43 12.75
N HIS A 145 -12.10 -3.59 11.45
CA HIS A 145 -13.42 -3.52 10.83
C HIS A 145 -14.00 -4.92 10.55
N ARG A 146 -13.42 -5.98 11.15
CA ARG A 146 -13.83 -7.38 10.92
C ARG A 146 -15.34 -7.58 11.08
N ASP A 147 -15.92 -7.05 12.15
CA ASP A 147 -17.34 -7.27 12.46
C ASP A 147 -18.22 -6.55 11.44
N SER A 148 -17.89 -5.29 11.09
CA SER A 148 -18.59 -4.54 10.05
C SER A 148 -18.51 -5.22 8.69
N LEU A 149 -17.32 -5.70 8.29
CA LEU A 149 -17.09 -6.38 7.02
C LEU A 149 -17.86 -7.71 6.96
N SER A 150 -17.85 -8.49 8.03
CA SER A 150 -18.57 -9.76 8.11
C SER A 150 -20.10 -9.59 8.05
N ASN A 151 -20.60 -8.45 8.53
CA ASN A 151 -22.03 -8.15 8.57
C ASN A 151 -22.58 -7.48 7.30
N CYS A 152 -21.74 -7.08 6.33
CA CYS A 152 -22.24 -6.55 5.05
C CYS A 152 -23.15 -7.55 4.34
N GLU A 153 -24.24 -7.12 3.72
CA GLU A 153 -25.21 -8.03 3.09
C GLU A 153 -24.95 -8.26 1.60
N ASP A 154 -24.36 -7.28 0.92
CA ASP A 154 -24.08 -7.32 -0.51
C ASP A 154 -22.70 -6.74 -0.87
N PHE A 155 -22.37 -6.85 -2.16
CA PHE A 155 -21.12 -6.34 -2.74
C PHE A 155 -20.93 -4.84 -2.52
N THR A 156 -22.00 -4.04 -2.66
CA THR A 156 -21.94 -2.57 -2.58
C THR A 156 -21.63 -2.14 -1.16
N ALA A 157 -22.36 -2.68 -0.18
CA ALA A 157 -22.14 -2.43 1.24
C ALA A 157 -20.71 -2.84 1.66
N LEU A 158 -20.22 -3.97 1.15
CA LEU A 158 -18.84 -4.40 1.43
C LEU A 158 -17.81 -3.44 0.84
N ALA A 159 -17.98 -3.03 -0.43
CA ALA A 159 -17.08 -2.09 -1.09
C ALA A 159 -17.09 -0.71 -0.41
N GLU A 160 -18.25 -0.23 0.03
CA GLU A 160 -18.39 1.01 0.80
C GLU A 160 -17.76 0.89 2.18
N CYS A 161 -17.93 -0.25 2.85
CA CYS A 161 -17.28 -0.51 4.14
C CYS A 161 -15.75 -0.39 4.00
N PHE A 162 -15.15 -1.04 2.99
CA PHE A 162 -13.71 -0.92 2.72
C PHE A 162 -13.26 0.51 2.40
N LYS A 163 -14.05 1.27 1.64
CA LYS A 163 -13.76 2.69 1.38
C LYS A 163 -13.80 3.50 2.69
N GLY A 164 -14.76 3.22 3.56
CA GLY A 164 -14.92 3.86 4.86
C GLY A 164 -13.77 3.62 5.84
N ILE A 165 -13.10 2.46 5.76
CA ILE A 165 -11.98 2.10 6.66
C ILE A 165 -10.89 3.18 6.71
N ALA A 166 -10.57 3.79 5.57
CA ALA A 166 -9.51 4.80 5.48
C ALA A 166 -9.90 6.12 6.16
N HIS A 167 -11.20 6.41 6.24
CA HIS A 167 -11.78 7.63 6.82
C HIS A 167 -12.24 7.47 8.27
N ASP A 168 -12.07 6.29 8.86
CA ASP A 168 -12.44 6.06 10.25
C ASP A 168 -11.61 6.92 11.21
N SER A 169 -12.23 7.40 12.29
CA SER A 169 -11.58 8.25 13.30
C SER A 169 -10.30 7.63 13.88
N PHE A 170 -10.18 6.30 13.88
CA PHE A 170 -8.99 5.60 14.32
C PHE A 170 -7.75 5.90 13.48
N THR A 171 -7.90 6.15 12.16
CA THR A 171 -6.77 6.48 11.28
C THR A 171 -6.30 7.94 11.45
N ILE A 172 -7.14 8.78 12.07
CA ILE A 172 -6.82 10.17 12.45
C ILE A 172 -5.94 10.21 13.71
N HIS A 173 -6.17 9.29 14.65
CA HIS A 173 -5.38 9.18 15.88
C HIS A 173 -4.05 8.44 15.68
N CYS A 174 -3.13 9.10 14.95
CA CYS A 174 -1.88 8.53 14.43
C CYS A 174 -1.06 7.71 15.46
N HIS A 175 -0.87 8.20 16.69
CA HIS A 175 -0.09 7.50 17.71
C HIS A 175 -0.72 6.16 18.11
N HIS A 176 -2.03 6.15 18.32
CA HIS A 176 -2.77 4.94 18.67
C HIS A 176 -2.87 3.97 17.49
N PHE A 177 -3.03 4.52 16.28
CA PHE A 177 -2.97 3.76 15.04
C PHE A 177 -1.64 3.01 14.91
N ILE A 178 -0.52 3.72 15.01
CA ILE A 178 0.83 3.14 14.89
C ILE A 178 1.08 2.09 15.98
N LYS A 179 0.70 2.36 17.24
CA LYS A 179 0.79 1.34 18.29
C LYS A 179 0.00 0.07 17.95
N SER A 180 -1.14 0.22 17.30
CA SER A 180 -1.98 -0.91 16.91
C SER A 180 -1.37 -1.73 15.76
N ILE A 181 -0.74 -1.11 14.75
CA ILE A 181 -0.11 -1.86 13.65
C ILE A 181 1.05 -2.75 14.12
N PHE A 182 1.63 -2.43 15.28
CA PHE A 182 2.65 -3.27 15.91
C PHE A 182 2.10 -4.37 16.81
N LYS A 183 0.85 -4.25 17.28
CA LYS A 183 0.20 -5.20 18.19
C LYS A 183 -0.76 -6.16 17.48
N VAL A 184 -1.70 -5.62 16.70
CA VAL A 184 -2.84 -6.35 16.12
C VAL A 184 -2.40 -7.49 15.18
N PRO A 185 -1.44 -7.29 14.26
CA PRO A 185 -1.01 -8.38 13.38
C PRO A 185 -0.27 -9.53 14.11
N GLY A 186 0.16 -9.31 15.35
CA GLY A 186 1.01 -10.23 16.12
C GLY A 186 2.39 -10.42 15.46
N THR A 187 2.90 -11.65 15.47
CA THR A 187 4.15 -12.00 14.77
C THR A 187 4.00 -11.75 13.28
N PHE A 188 4.81 -10.81 12.77
CA PHE A 188 4.77 -10.35 11.39
C PHE A 188 6.21 -10.18 10.87
N LYS A 189 6.85 -11.31 10.56
CA LYS A 189 8.26 -11.37 10.13
C LYS A 189 8.39 -11.03 8.65
N SER A 190 9.44 -10.31 8.27
CA SER A 190 9.72 -10.02 6.85
C SER A 190 9.86 -11.30 6.04
N SER A 191 10.48 -12.35 6.59
CA SER A 191 10.62 -13.65 5.93
C SER A 191 9.29 -14.33 5.60
N THR A 192 8.23 -14.06 6.36
CA THR A 192 6.88 -14.56 6.04
C THR A 192 6.33 -13.87 4.79
N ILE A 193 6.55 -12.55 4.66
CA ILE A 193 6.12 -11.78 3.50
C ILE A 193 6.89 -12.19 2.26
N GLU A 194 8.21 -12.33 2.36
CA GLU A 194 9.02 -12.80 1.22
C GLU A 194 8.61 -14.20 0.75
N ARG A 195 8.38 -15.14 1.69
CA ARG A 195 7.87 -16.46 1.35
C ARG A 195 6.54 -16.40 0.61
N LEU A 196 5.58 -15.61 1.11
CA LEU A 196 4.27 -15.45 0.48
C LEU A 196 4.39 -14.80 -0.91
N ARG A 197 5.26 -13.80 -1.10
CA ARG A 197 5.54 -13.20 -2.41
C ARG A 197 6.04 -14.24 -3.40
N THR A 198 7.02 -15.06 -3.01
CA THR A 198 7.54 -16.14 -3.87
C THR A 198 6.45 -17.15 -4.24
N GLU A 199 5.61 -17.55 -3.28
CA GLU A 199 4.50 -18.49 -3.53
C GLU A 199 3.47 -17.92 -4.52
N GLN A 200 3.12 -16.64 -4.41
CA GLN A 200 2.16 -16.01 -5.33
C GLN A 200 2.74 -15.83 -6.73
N LEU A 201 4.02 -15.45 -6.85
CA LEU A 201 4.72 -15.36 -8.13
C LEU A 201 4.72 -16.72 -8.85
N GLN A 202 5.08 -17.80 -8.15
CA GLN A 202 5.05 -19.16 -8.71
C GLN A 202 3.65 -19.58 -9.15
N LYS A 203 2.61 -19.31 -8.34
CA LYS A 203 1.22 -19.60 -8.70
C LYS A 203 0.81 -18.87 -9.98
N ARG A 204 1.23 -17.61 -10.15
CA ARG A 204 0.91 -16.81 -11.34
C ARG A 204 1.63 -17.32 -12.58
N GLU A 205 2.90 -17.73 -12.47
CA GLU A 205 3.64 -18.35 -13.59
C GLU A 205 3.02 -19.67 -14.04
N VAL A 206 2.58 -20.52 -13.10
CA VAL A 206 1.92 -21.78 -13.42
C VAL A 206 0.58 -21.55 -14.13
N LYS A 207 -0.19 -20.52 -13.73
CA LYS A 207 -1.43 -20.15 -14.44
C LYS A 207 -1.16 -19.70 -15.88
N LYS A 208 -0.16 -18.82 -16.08
CA LYS A 208 0.22 -18.35 -17.42
C LYS A 208 0.69 -19.46 -18.38
N LYS A 209 1.23 -20.56 -17.86
CA LYS A 209 1.66 -21.73 -18.67
C LYS A 209 0.50 -22.66 -19.06
N LYS A 210 -0.67 -22.49 -18.44
CA LYS A 210 -1.88 -23.31 -18.69
C LYS A 210 -2.88 -22.63 -19.61
N GLU A 211 -2.70 -21.35 -19.88
CA GLU A 211 -3.44 -20.53 -20.84
C GLU A 211 -2.71 -20.52 -22.20
#